data_AF-A0A3B9IYS1-F1
#
_entry.id   AF-A0A3B9IYS1-F1
#
_cell.length_a   1.000
_cell.length_b   1.000
_cell.length_c   1.000
_cell.angle_alpha   90.00
_cell.angle_beta   90.00
_cell.angle_gamma   90.00
#
_symmetry.space_group_name_H-M   'P 1'
#
loop_
_entity.id
_entity.type
_entity.pdbx_description
1 polymer ?
#
loop_
_entity_poly.entity_id
_entity_poly.type
_entity_poly.pdbx_seq_one_letter_code
_entity_poly.pdbx_strand_id
1 'polypeptide(L)'
;VCVLLTMPAVSASAEEYEYEASSVSEAADRLREGMCARINNFSVTVPVSIIKGDAITDILVYALSETGKSTEGDYLRWNLSSYGCKIVYNKFDGTYTLNYDIGYNSTAQQEKLLTEKLEIIKKNLSLDGNTNYEKIKKIYGYIVNNVNYATDETGTEIFSAYGAGVDGEAVCQGYSLLMYRLLTECDVPCRIIPGTGNSANHAWNIAEADGTYYFLDSTWDSQAKAKNFLFFMRGSEDMDSLVTGNSHTYGIWSAESSPLYDDYLSEEFAEKYPISEYAYDINSPSPEINLGDVDMDGYIDSSDASAVLLAYSRVSTGKTSGLNELQKKSSDVDGNKIINSSDASVILSYYSNISTGKKISIYDFVNGN
;
A
#
# COMPACT_ATOMS: atom_id res chain seq x y z
N VAL A 1 -6.64 -41.60 26.83
CA VAL A 1 -5.19 -41.55 27.11
C VAL A 1 -4.55 -40.75 25.99
N CYS A 2 -4.47 -39.43 26.18
CA CYS A 2 -3.92 -38.50 25.20
C CYS A 2 -2.40 -38.45 25.45
N VAL A 3 -1.61 -38.96 24.52
CA VAL A 3 -0.15 -39.00 24.65
C VAL A 3 0.36 -37.59 24.36
N LEU A 4 0.68 -36.86 25.43
CA LEU A 4 1.54 -35.69 25.39
C LEU A 4 2.92 -36.14 24.92
N LEU A 5 3.24 -35.89 23.65
CA LEU A 5 4.61 -35.90 23.16
C LEU A 5 5.25 -34.58 23.58
N THR A 6 5.89 -34.58 24.74
CA THR A 6 6.83 -33.54 25.14
C THR A 6 8.00 -33.54 24.17
N MET A 7 8.13 -32.50 23.34
CA MET A 7 9.34 -32.29 22.55
C MET A 7 10.49 -31.91 23.50
N PRO A 8 11.70 -32.47 23.30
CA PRO A 8 12.85 -32.10 24.10
C PRO A 8 13.20 -30.64 23.84
N ALA A 9 13.65 -29.93 24.88
CA ALA A 9 14.24 -28.61 24.75
C ALA A 9 15.47 -28.70 23.83
N VAL A 10 15.29 -28.29 22.58
CA VAL A 10 16.39 -28.07 21.65
C VAL A 10 16.97 -26.71 21.99
N SER A 11 18.24 -26.67 22.41
CA SER A 11 19.02 -25.44 22.42
C SER A 11 19.02 -24.89 21.00
N ALA A 12 18.39 -23.75 20.77
CA ALA A 12 18.41 -23.08 19.48
C ALA A 12 19.86 -22.75 19.11
N SER A 13 20.45 -23.55 18.23
CA SER A 13 21.51 -23.02 17.36
C SER A 13 20.86 -21.93 16.54
N ALA A 14 21.49 -20.75 16.44
CA ALA A 14 21.07 -19.74 15.47
C ALA A 14 21.09 -20.41 14.10
N GLU A 15 19.92 -20.63 13.49
CA GLU A 15 19.88 -20.94 12.06
C GLU A 15 20.50 -19.75 11.34
N GLU A 16 21.62 -19.99 10.66
CA GLU A 16 22.25 -18.98 9.82
C GLU A 16 21.41 -18.88 8.54
N TYR A 17 20.73 -17.76 8.38
CA TYR A 17 19.89 -17.47 7.20
C TYR A 17 20.76 -16.86 6.11
N GLU A 18 21.48 -17.72 5.40
CA GLU A 18 22.39 -17.33 4.31
C GLU A 18 21.82 -17.70 2.95
N TYR A 19 21.80 -16.73 2.04
CA TYR A 19 21.27 -16.89 0.69
C TYR A 19 22.25 -16.35 -0.35
N GLU A 20 22.30 -17.01 -1.50
CA GLU A 20 22.95 -16.45 -2.69
C GLU A 20 21.90 -15.81 -3.60
N ALA A 21 22.25 -14.68 -4.20
CA ALA A 21 21.42 -14.01 -5.18
C ALA A 21 22.25 -13.54 -6.38
N SER A 22 21.67 -13.72 -7.57
CA SER A 22 22.31 -13.40 -8.85
C SER A 22 21.92 -12.04 -9.41
N SER A 23 20.94 -11.36 -8.78
CA SER A 23 20.46 -10.03 -9.16
C SER A 23 20.03 -9.21 -7.94
N VAL A 24 19.91 -7.89 -8.12
CA VAL A 24 19.44 -6.96 -7.08
C VAL A 24 18.00 -7.28 -6.67
N SER A 25 17.13 -7.62 -7.63
CA SER A 25 15.75 -8.04 -7.35
C SER A 25 15.70 -9.31 -6.53
N GLU A 26 16.49 -10.32 -6.89
CA GLU A 26 16.53 -11.59 -6.16
C GLU A 26 17.04 -11.37 -4.73
N ALA A 27 18.07 -10.54 -4.54
CA ALA A 27 18.56 -10.17 -3.21
C ALA A 27 17.47 -9.47 -2.37
N ALA A 28 16.72 -8.55 -2.99
CA ALA A 28 15.61 -7.85 -2.36
C ALA A 28 14.45 -8.80 -1.99
N ASP A 29 14.13 -9.76 -2.85
CA ASP A 29 13.10 -10.77 -2.58
C ASP A 29 13.49 -11.66 -1.40
N ARG A 30 14.75 -12.13 -1.34
CA ARG A 30 15.25 -12.89 -0.19
C ARG A 30 15.22 -12.08 1.10
N LEU A 31 15.61 -10.82 1.04
CA LEU A 31 15.53 -9.92 2.19
C LEU A 31 14.08 -9.73 2.66
N ARG A 32 13.15 -9.55 1.72
CA ARG A 32 11.71 -9.44 2.03
C ARG A 32 11.16 -10.71 2.67
N GLU A 33 11.51 -11.88 2.14
CA GLU A 33 11.15 -13.18 2.71
C GLU A 33 11.63 -13.29 4.17
N GLY A 34 12.90 -12.91 4.43
CA GLY A 34 13.48 -12.87 5.77
C GLY A 34 12.74 -11.92 6.71
N MET A 35 12.40 -10.71 6.24
CA MET A 35 11.65 -9.73 7.02
C MET A 35 10.21 -10.17 7.32
N CYS A 36 9.53 -10.82 6.37
CA CYS A 36 8.21 -11.42 6.58
C CYS A 36 8.26 -12.50 7.67
N ALA A 37 9.33 -13.29 7.71
CA ALA A 37 9.56 -14.30 8.73
C ALA A 37 10.05 -13.73 10.07
N ARG A 38 10.27 -12.41 10.18
CA ARG A 38 10.82 -11.71 11.36
C ARG A 38 12.20 -12.23 11.78
N ILE A 39 13.06 -12.52 10.81
CA ILE A 39 14.44 -12.94 11.06
C ILE A 39 15.32 -11.72 11.34
N ASN A 40 15.94 -11.66 12.53
CA ASN A 40 16.77 -10.52 12.92
C ASN A 40 18.11 -10.44 12.18
N ASN A 41 18.78 -11.58 11.99
CA ASN A 41 20.11 -11.65 11.36
C ASN A 41 20.04 -12.50 10.11
N PHE A 42 20.43 -11.92 8.98
CA PHE A 42 20.26 -12.53 7.67
C PHE A 42 21.35 -12.06 6.71
N SER A 43 21.85 -12.96 5.86
CA SER A 43 22.95 -12.66 4.95
C SER A 43 22.60 -12.98 3.50
N VAL A 44 22.87 -12.04 2.60
CA VAL A 44 22.80 -12.26 1.14
C VAL A 44 24.16 -12.10 0.51
N THR A 45 24.63 -13.16 -0.13
CA THR A 45 25.83 -13.13 -0.96
C THR A 45 25.46 -12.84 -2.40
N VAL A 46 26.11 -11.83 -2.98
CA VAL A 46 25.87 -11.35 -4.34
C VAL A 46 27.18 -11.18 -5.12
N PRO A 47 27.20 -11.41 -6.44
CA PRO A 47 28.35 -11.10 -7.27
C PRO A 47 28.69 -9.60 -7.23
N VAL A 48 29.98 -9.25 -7.22
CA VAL A 48 30.43 -7.83 -7.30
C VAL A 48 29.87 -7.12 -8.53
N SER A 49 29.62 -7.84 -9.62
CA SER A 49 29.11 -7.28 -10.88
C SER A 49 27.73 -6.63 -10.77
N ILE A 50 26.92 -6.99 -9.76
CA ILE A 50 25.57 -6.45 -9.59
C ILE A 50 25.49 -5.26 -8.63
N ILE A 51 26.51 -5.06 -7.79
CA ILE A 51 26.58 -3.93 -6.84
C ILE A 51 27.25 -2.74 -7.53
N LYS A 52 26.47 -1.69 -7.83
CA LYS A 52 26.93 -0.43 -8.46
C LYS A 52 26.33 0.76 -7.69
N GLY A 53 27.10 1.82 -7.47
CA GLY A 53 26.59 3.03 -6.81
C GLY A 53 25.94 2.71 -5.45
N ASP A 54 24.69 3.13 -5.28
CA ASP A 54 23.91 2.99 -4.04
C ASP A 54 23.16 1.64 -3.92
N ALA A 55 23.54 0.62 -4.70
CA ALA A 55 22.82 -0.65 -4.83
C ALA A 55 22.46 -1.39 -3.52
N ILE A 56 23.19 -1.17 -2.41
CA ILE A 56 22.81 -1.75 -1.11
C ILE A 56 21.55 -1.09 -0.54
N THR A 57 21.43 0.23 -0.69
CA THR A 57 20.21 0.98 -0.34
C THR A 57 19.07 0.53 -1.25
N ASP A 58 19.33 0.36 -2.55
CA ASP A 58 18.32 -0.10 -3.51
C ASP A 58 17.75 -1.48 -3.16
N ILE A 59 18.59 -2.43 -2.71
CA ILE A 59 18.12 -3.76 -2.29
C ILE A 59 17.11 -3.65 -1.13
N LEU A 60 17.40 -2.83 -0.12
CA LEU A 60 16.49 -2.65 1.02
C LEU A 60 15.21 -1.92 0.60
N VAL A 61 15.31 -0.85 -0.19
CA VAL A 61 14.16 -0.09 -0.71
C VAL A 61 13.26 -1.00 -1.56
N TYR A 62 13.84 -1.83 -2.43
CA TYR A 62 13.08 -2.81 -3.22
C TYR A 62 12.45 -3.90 -2.35
N ALA A 63 13.14 -4.38 -1.32
CA ALA A 63 12.56 -5.35 -0.39
C ALA A 63 11.32 -4.78 0.33
N LEU A 64 11.27 -3.46 0.53
CA LEU A 64 10.18 -2.72 1.18
C LEU A 64 9.21 -2.04 0.20
N SER A 65 9.29 -2.35 -1.09
CA SER A 65 8.39 -1.83 -2.11
C SER A 65 6.98 -2.44 -2.00
N GLU A 66 5.98 -1.67 -2.41
CA GLU A 66 4.57 -2.07 -2.35
C GLU A 66 4.28 -3.25 -3.31
N THR A 67 3.75 -4.35 -2.78
CA THR A 67 3.46 -5.58 -3.53
C THR A 67 1.98 -5.92 -3.61
N GLY A 68 1.11 -5.18 -2.89
CA GLY A 68 -0.32 -5.50 -2.77
C GLY A 68 -0.62 -6.63 -1.79
N LYS A 69 0.38 -7.18 -1.10
CA LYS A 69 0.17 -8.17 -0.03
C LYS A 69 0.17 -7.47 1.33
N SER A 70 -0.77 -7.84 2.19
CA SER A 70 -0.97 -7.20 3.49
C SER A 70 0.25 -7.31 4.42
N THR A 71 1.10 -8.32 4.25
CA THR A 71 2.28 -8.56 5.10
C THR A 71 3.59 -7.99 4.53
N GLU A 72 3.55 -7.32 3.38
CA GLU A 72 4.71 -6.78 2.65
C GLU A 72 4.59 -5.24 2.49
N GLY A 73 5.46 -4.62 1.70
CA GLY A 73 5.38 -3.19 1.37
C GLY A 73 5.43 -2.27 2.59
N ASP A 74 4.47 -1.35 2.67
CA ASP A 74 4.36 -0.41 3.79
C ASP A 74 4.25 -1.15 5.13
N TYR A 75 3.61 -2.32 5.18
CA TYR A 75 3.51 -3.08 6.42
C TYR A 75 4.88 -3.46 6.98
N LEU A 76 5.79 -3.95 6.14
CA LEU A 76 7.15 -4.25 6.59
C LEU A 76 7.91 -2.98 6.92
N ARG A 77 7.84 -1.98 6.04
CA ARG A 77 8.58 -0.72 6.16
C ARG A 77 8.33 -0.05 7.50
N TRP A 78 7.06 0.05 7.89
CA TRP A 78 6.62 0.67 9.12
C TRP A 78 6.68 -0.25 10.34
N ASN A 79 6.95 -1.56 10.18
CA ASN A 79 7.14 -2.47 11.31
C ASN A 79 8.62 -2.57 11.74
N LEU A 80 9.55 -2.01 10.97
CA LEU A 80 10.96 -1.99 11.36
C LEU A 80 11.17 -1.08 12.57
N SER A 81 11.86 -1.58 13.58
CA SER A 81 12.31 -0.77 14.74
C SER A 81 13.75 -0.27 14.55
N SER A 82 14.54 -0.99 13.75
CA SER A 82 15.91 -0.66 13.40
C SER A 82 16.35 -1.47 12.18
N TYR A 83 17.33 -0.98 11.43
CA TYR A 83 17.98 -1.76 10.40
C TYR A 83 19.45 -1.36 10.28
N GLY A 84 20.29 -2.33 9.91
CA GLY A 84 21.69 -2.13 9.62
C GLY A 84 22.19 -3.17 8.62
N CYS A 85 23.24 -2.85 7.88
CA CYS A 85 23.87 -3.79 6.96
C CYS A 85 25.40 -3.67 7.05
N LYS A 86 26.08 -4.80 7.27
CA LYS A 86 27.53 -4.91 7.21
C LYS A 86 27.94 -5.66 5.96
N ILE A 87 28.78 -5.04 5.15
CA ILE A 87 29.20 -5.58 3.86
C ILE A 87 30.59 -6.20 3.99
N VAL A 88 30.72 -7.46 3.59
CA VAL A 88 31.99 -8.19 3.56
C VAL A 88 32.36 -8.52 2.12
N TYR A 89 33.52 -8.08 1.66
CA TYR A 89 34.03 -8.39 0.33
C TYR A 89 34.91 -9.65 0.35
N ASN A 90 34.54 -10.66 -0.44
CA ASN A 90 35.38 -11.83 -0.69
C ASN A 90 36.07 -11.70 -2.06
N LYS A 91 37.39 -11.47 -2.01
CA LYS A 91 38.23 -11.28 -3.20
C LYS A 91 38.45 -12.57 -4.00
N PHE A 92 38.36 -13.75 -3.39
CA PHE A 92 38.61 -15.02 -4.06
C PHE A 92 37.44 -15.39 -4.99
N ASP A 93 36.22 -15.19 -4.51
CA ASP A 93 35.01 -15.57 -5.23
C ASP A 93 34.37 -14.39 -5.99
N GLY A 94 34.87 -13.17 -5.76
CA GLY A 94 34.36 -11.96 -6.41
C GLY A 94 32.94 -11.62 -5.96
N THR A 95 32.65 -11.78 -4.67
CA THR A 95 31.32 -11.59 -4.08
C THR A 95 31.32 -10.58 -2.92
N TYR A 96 30.18 -9.93 -2.71
CA TYR A 96 29.86 -9.23 -1.48
C TYR A 96 28.87 -10.05 -0.67
N THR A 97 29.08 -10.16 0.65
CA THR A 97 28.09 -10.68 1.59
C THR A 97 27.51 -9.52 2.39
N LEU A 98 26.21 -9.32 2.24
CA LEU A 98 25.41 -8.28 2.90
C LEU A 98 24.80 -8.88 4.17
N ASN A 99 25.36 -8.57 5.34
CA ASN A 99 24.89 -9.08 6.62
C ASN A 99 23.94 -8.05 7.24
N TYR A 100 22.65 -8.33 7.19
CA TYR A 100 21.60 -7.49 7.73
C TYR A 100 21.35 -7.79 9.21
N ASP A 101 21.14 -6.73 9.98
CA ASP A 101 20.68 -6.74 11.37
C ASP A 101 19.39 -5.90 11.41
N ILE A 102 18.25 -6.57 11.53
CA ILE A 102 16.91 -5.98 11.45
C ILE A 102 16.19 -6.16 12.80
N GLY A 103 15.66 -5.05 13.31
CA GLY A 103 14.75 -5.01 14.44
C GLY A 103 13.32 -4.83 13.98
N TYR A 104 12.38 -5.44 14.71
CA TYR A 104 10.95 -5.38 14.42
C TYR A 104 10.16 -4.94 15.65
N ASN A 105 9.07 -4.23 15.42
CA ASN A 105 8.10 -3.87 16.46
C ASN A 105 7.18 -5.04 16.84
N SER A 106 7.29 -6.18 16.14
CA SER A 106 6.51 -7.40 16.36
C SER A 106 7.32 -8.68 16.10
N THR A 107 6.99 -9.76 16.79
CA THR A 107 7.58 -11.09 16.61
C THR A 107 6.78 -11.95 15.63
N ALA A 108 7.38 -13.02 15.09
CA ALA A 108 6.67 -13.98 14.21
C ALA A 108 5.44 -14.60 14.89
N GLN A 109 5.50 -14.85 16.20
CA GLN A 109 4.37 -15.39 16.96
C GLN A 109 3.25 -14.35 17.10
N GLN A 110 3.57 -13.08 17.33
CA GLN A 110 2.60 -11.98 17.34
C GLN A 110 1.93 -11.81 15.97
N GLU A 111 2.69 -11.90 14.87
CA GLU A 111 2.14 -11.84 13.51
C GLU A 111 1.16 -12.98 13.20
N LYS A 112 1.42 -14.18 13.72
CA LYS A 112 0.49 -15.31 13.62
C LYS A 112 -0.81 -15.03 14.37
N LEU A 113 -0.72 -14.57 15.62
CA LEU A 113 -1.88 -14.23 16.44
C LEU A 113 -2.69 -13.07 15.83
N LEU A 114 -2.01 -12.07 15.27
CA LEU A 114 -2.63 -10.98 14.54
C LEU A 114 -3.41 -11.53 13.35
N THR A 115 -2.79 -12.34 12.49
CA THR A 115 -3.46 -12.95 11.32
C THR A 115 -4.74 -13.70 11.73
N GLU A 116 -4.69 -14.51 12.79
CA GLU A 116 -5.87 -15.19 13.33
C GLU A 116 -6.96 -14.20 13.80
N LYS A 117 -6.55 -13.09 14.43
CA LYS A 117 -7.46 -12.03 14.87
C LYS A 117 -8.10 -11.27 13.69
N LEU A 118 -7.35 -10.99 12.62
CA LEU A 118 -7.86 -10.30 11.43
C LEU A 118 -8.97 -11.12 10.75
N GLU A 119 -8.81 -12.44 10.63
CA GLU A 119 -9.86 -13.33 10.11
C GLU A 119 -11.16 -13.23 10.91
N ILE A 120 -11.07 -13.17 12.24
CA ILE A 120 -12.24 -12.98 13.12
C ILE A 120 -12.88 -11.61 12.87
N ILE A 121 -12.08 -10.55 12.76
CA ILE A 121 -12.57 -9.19 12.52
C ILE A 121 -13.31 -9.13 11.17
N LYS A 122 -12.66 -9.56 10.09
CA LYS A 122 -13.24 -9.53 8.73
C LYS A 122 -14.56 -10.30 8.67
N LYS A 123 -14.60 -11.50 9.28
CA LYS A 123 -15.83 -12.30 9.36
C LYS A 123 -16.96 -11.59 10.10
N ASN A 124 -16.66 -10.92 11.21
CA ASN A 124 -17.67 -10.20 12.00
C ASN A 124 -18.18 -8.94 11.31
N LEU A 125 -17.37 -8.31 10.45
CA LEU A 125 -17.76 -7.11 9.70
C LEU A 125 -18.59 -7.42 8.44
N SER A 126 -18.65 -8.68 8.01
CA SER A 126 -19.40 -9.13 6.82
C SER A 126 -19.10 -8.24 5.61
N LEU A 127 -17.87 -8.34 5.10
CA LEU A 127 -17.32 -7.46 4.06
C LEU A 127 -17.54 -7.98 2.63
N ASP A 128 -18.06 -9.19 2.48
CA ASP A 128 -18.27 -9.81 1.17
C ASP A 128 -19.33 -9.05 0.36
N GLY A 129 -18.99 -8.70 -0.89
CA GLY A 129 -19.86 -7.96 -1.79
C GLY A 129 -19.96 -6.45 -1.50
N ASN A 130 -19.26 -5.94 -0.50
CA ASN A 130 -19.19 -4.52 -0.20
C ASN A 130 -18.31 -3.76 -1.20
N THR A 131 -18.65 -2.50 -1.47
CA THR A 131 -17.77 -1.58 -2.21
C THR A 131 -16.54 -1.22 -1.37
N ASN A 132 -15.51 -0.66 -2.00
CA ASN A 132 -14.31 -0.20 -1.27
C ASN A 132 -14.67 0.82 -0.18
N TYR A 133 -15.52 1.81 -0.49
CA TYR A 133 -16.03 2.76 0.51
C TYR A 133 -16.66 2.06 1.73
N GLU A 134 -17.55 1.09 1.50
CA GLU A 134 -18.25 0.41 2.58
C GLU A 134 -17.30 -0.46 3.42
N LYS A 135 -16.33 -1.12 2.79
CA LYS A 135 -15.27 -1.87 3.48
C LYS A 135 -14.44 -0.94 4.35
N ILE A 136 -13.97 0.17 3.78
CA ILE A 136 -13.20 1.22 4.47
C ILE A 136 -13.97 1.73 5.68
N LYS A 137 -15.25 2.09 5.52
CA LYS A 137 -16.10 2.58 6.60
C LYS A 137 -16.24 1.59 7.76
N LYS A 138 -16.49 0.31 7.46
CA LYS A 138 -16.66 -0.73 8.49
C LYS A 138 -15.36 -1.02 9.24
N ILE A 139 -14.24 -1.14 8.51
CA ILE A 139 -12.92 -1.37 9.09
C ILE A 139 -12.48 -0.18 9.93
N TYR A 140 -12.56 1.03 9.37
CA TYR A 140 -12.23 2.27 10.08
C TYR A 140 -13.04 2.41 11.37
N GLY A 141 -14.36 2.20 11.29
CA GLY A 141 -15.23 2.24 12.47
C GLY A 141 -14.91 1.15 13.49
N TYR A 142 -14.49 -0.05 13.07
CA TYR A 142 -14.01 -1.08 13.99
C TYR A 142 -12.78 -0.59 14.75
N ILE A 143 -11.76 -0.07 14.05
CA ILE A 143 -10.51 0.38 14.64
C ILE A 143 -10.77 1.51 15.65
N VAL A 144 -11.51 2.55 15.25
CA VAL A 144 -11.86 3.70 16.10
C VAL A 144 -12.55 3.28 17.40
N ASN A 145 -13.33 2.20 17.38
CA ASN A 145 -14.10 1.75 18.54
C ASN A 145 -13.40 0.67 19.39
N ASN A 146 -12.32 0.04 18.91
CA ASN A 146 -11.70 -1.11 19.57
C ASN A 146 -10.22 -0.91 19.91
N VAL A 147 -9.58 0.15 19.43
CA VAL A 147 -8.20 0.46 19.75
C VAL A 147 -8.15 1.72 20.61
N ASN A 148 -7.40 1.67 21.70
CA ASN A 148 -7.13 2.80 22.57
C ASN A 148 -5.76 3.39 22.27
N TYR A 149 -5.65 4.72 22.39
CA TYR A 149 -4.37 5.38 22.21
C TYR A 149 -3.46 5.09 23.40
N ALA A 150 -2.29 4.50 23.12
CA ALA A 150 -1.30 4.18 24.12
C ALA A 150 -0.74 5.45 24.76
N THR A 151 -0.70 5.47 26.10
CA THR A 151 -0.06 6.57 26.86
C THR A 151 1.22 6.13 27.55
N ASP A 152 1.45 4.82 27.63
CA ASP A 152 2.68 4.21 28.12
C ASP A 152 3.52 3.76 26.91
N GLU A 153 4.64 4.44 26.67
CA GLU A 153 5.51 4.21 25.51
C GLU A 153 6.65 3.21 25.80
N THR A 154 6.53 2.39 26.85
CA THR A 154 7.62 1.50 27.28
C THR A 154 7.81 0.24 26.43
N GLY A 155 6.81 -0.17 25.65
CA GLY A 155 6.85 -1.37 24.80
C GLY A 155 6.86 -1.07 23.31
N THR A 156 7.61 -1.82 22.51
CA THR A 156 7.63 -1.67 21.03
C THR A 156 6.33 -2.13 20.35
N GLU A 157 5.53 -2.92 21.05
CA GLU A 157 4.30 -3.55 20.52
C GLU A 157 3.23 -2.52 20.15
N ILE A 158 3.17 -1.38 20.85
CA ILE A 158 2.24 -0.27 20.57
C ILE A 158 2.48 0.38 19.20
N PHE A 159 3.65 0.17 18.62
CA PHE A 159 4.01 0.63 17.27
C PHE A 159 3.68 -0.41 16.18
N SER A 160 3.01 -1.51 16.53
CA SER A 160 2.68 -2.61 15.63
C SER A 160 1.17 -2.80 15.45
N ALA A 161 0.77 -3.47 14.36
CA ALA A 161 -0.62 -3.90 14.20
C ALA A 161 -1.04 -4.96 15.22
N TYR A 162 -0.10 -5.68 15.84
CA TYR A 162 -0.42 -6.61 16.93
C TYR A 162 -0.93 -5.86 18.16
N GLY A 163 -0.21 -4.82 18.60
CA GLY A 163 -0.66 -3.98 19.71
C GLY A 163 -2.04 -3.38 19.45
N ALA A 164 -2.27 -2.85 18.25
CA ALA A 164 -3.57 -2.30 17.88
C ALA A 164 -4.66 -3.39 17.79
N GLY A 165 -4.42 -4.47 17.04
CA GLY A 165 -5.45 -5.43 16.66
C GLY A 165 -5.75 -6.50 17.70
N VAL A 166 -4.74 -6.90 18.48
CA VAL A 166 -4.81 -7.98 19.48
C VAL A 166 -4.91 -7.42 20.88
N ASP A 167 -3.97 -6.54 21.28
CA ASP A 167 -3.97 -5.98 22.63
C ASP A 167 -4.99 -4.84 22.79
N GLY A 168 -5.36 -4.19 21.69
CA GLY A 168 -6.33 -3.09 21.66
C GLY A 168 -5.74 -1.76 22.13
N GLU A 169 -4.41 -1.60 22.07
CA GLU A 169 -3.70 -0.39 22.49
C GLU A 169 -2.49 -0.11 21.58
N ALA A 170 -2.41 1.09 21.02
CA ALA A 170 -1.35 1.47 20.09
C ALA A 170 -1.15 2.98 19.98
N VAL A 171 -0.04 3.42 19.37
CA VAL A 171 0.12 4.79 18.86
C VAL A 171 -0.24 4.87 17.37
N CYS A 172 -0.19 6.06 16.77
CA CYS A 172 -0.63 6.31 15.39
C CYS A 172 -0.10 5.32 14.34
N GLN A 173 1.14 4.86 14.49
CA GLN A 173 1.74 3.84 13.64
C GLN A 173 1.02 2.47 13.74
N GLY A 174 0.71 2.00 14.94
CA GLY A 174 0.01 0.73 15.13
C GLY A 174 -1.42 0.76 14.59
N TYR A 175 -2.12 1.89 14.75
CA TYR A 175 -3.42 2.13 14.10
C TYR A 175 -3.32 2.03 12.57
N SER A 176 -2.32 2.71 12.00
CA SER A 176 -2.14 2.77 10.55
C SER A 176 -1.74 1.42 9.94
N LEU A 177 -0.90 0.65 10.64
CA LEU A 177 -0.52 -0.71 10.27
C LEU A 177 -1.71 -1.68 10.32
N LEU A 178 -2.57 -1.58 11.35
CA LEU A 178 -3.77 -2.41 11.46
C LEU A 178 -4.76 -2.11 10.33
N MET A 179 -4.96 -0.82 10.01
CA MET A 179 -5.82 -0.41 8.91
C MET A 179 -5.28 -0.92 7.57
N TYR A 180 -3.98 -0.76 7.31
CA TYR A 180 -3.33 -1.29 6.11
C TYR A 180 -3.55 -2.80 5.98
N ARG A 181 -3.30 -3.57 7.06
CA ARG A 181 -3.52 -5.03 7.06
C ARG A 181 -4.94 -5.41 6.70
N LEU A 182 -5.93 -4.81 7.36
CA LEU A 182 -7.35 -5.14 7.14
C LEU A 182 -7.84 -4.74 5.74
N LEU A 183 -7.43 -3.57 5.24
CA LEU A 183 -7.84 -3.09 3.92
C LEU A 183 -7.21 -3.91 2.80
N THR A 184 -5.89 -4.14 2.86
CA THR A 184 -5.18 -4.92 1.84
C THR A 184 -5.63 -6.38 1.82
N GLU A 185 -5.97 -6.99 2.96
CA GLU A 185 -6.57 -8.34 3.01
C GLU A 185 -8.00 -8.41 2.42
N CYS A 186 -8.63 -7.27 2.19
CA CYS A 186 -9.95 -7.16 1.58
C CYS A 186 -9.88 -6.59 0.15
N ASP A 187 -8.69 -6.63 -0.47
CA ASP A 187 -8.40 -6.11 -1.81
C ASP A 187 -8.71 -4.61 -1.98
N VAL A 188 -8.61 -3.83 -0.90
CA VAL A 188 -8.74 -2.38 -0.93
C VAL A 188 -7.35 -1.75 -0.94
N PRO A 189 -6.92 -1.07 -2.03
CA PRO A 189 -5.63 -0.41 -2.08
C PRO A 189 -5.49 0.62 -0.96
N CYS A 190 -4.40 0.53 -0.20
CA CYS A 190 -4.12 1.38 0.94
C CYS A 190 -2.62 1.66 1.03
N ARG A 191 -2.23 2.86 1.47
CA ARG A 191 -0.85 3.23 1.82
C ARG A 191 -0.82 3.87 3.21
N ILE A 192 0.31 3.75 3.90
CA ILE A 192 0.57 4.46 5.15
C ILE A 192 1.33 5.74 4.81
N ILE A 193 0.86 6.87 5.32
CA ILE A 193 1.36 8.20 4.97
C ILE A 193 2.13 8.80 6.14
N PRO A 194 3.43 9.14 5.96
CA PRO A 194 4.18 9.90 6.94
C PRO A 194 3.81 11.39 6.85
N GLY A 195 3.76 12.04 8.00
CA GLY A 195 3.51 13.48 8.06
C GLY A 195 3.65 14.04 9.46
N THR A 196 3.16 15.25 9.68
CA THR A 196 3.08 15.82 11.01
C THR A 196 1.64 16.13 11.37
N GLY A 197 1.30 15.87 12.63
CA GLY A 197 0.06 16.27 13.27
C GLY A 197 0.40 17.29 14.34
N ASN A 198 -0.08 18.53 14.19
CA ASN A 198 0.24 19.64 15.11
C ASN A 198 1.76 19.81 15.33
N SER A 199 2.56 19.67 14.27
CA SER A 199 4.04 19.73 14.27
C SER A 199 4.78 18.57 14.95
N ALA A 200 4.08 17.53 15.42
CA ALA A 200 4.69 16.30 15.90
C ALA A 200 4.62 15.20 14.82
N ASN A 201 5.55 14.25 14.82
CA ASN A 201 5.52 13.10 13.93
C ASN A 201 4.17 12.38 14.05
N HIS A 202 3.55 12.11 12.91
CA HIS A 202 2.27 11.45 12.83
C HIS A 202 2.19 10.57 11.58
N ALA A 203 1.33 9.55 11.66
CA ALA A 203 1.10 8.61 10.58
C ALA A 203 -0.38 8.30 10.48
N TRP A 204 -0.88 8.23 9.25
CA TRP A 204 -2.26 7.90 8.92
C TRP A 204 -2.31 7.10 7.63
N ASN A 205 -3.50 6.82 7.10
CA ASN A 205 -3.65 6.06 5.87
C ASN A 205 -4.23 6.92 4.74
N ILE A 206 -3.94 6.51 3.51
CA ILE A 206 -4.84 6.75 2.38
C ILE A 206 -5.42 5.42 1.91
N ALA A 207 -6.67 5.43 1.45
CA ALA A 207 -7.29 4.29 0.80
C ALA A 207 -8.08 4.72 -0.43
N GLU A 208 -8.17 3.80 -1.38
CA GLU A 208 -8.82 4.03 -2.67
C GLU A 208 -10.33 3.74 -2.60
N ALA A 209 -11.13 4.67 -3.12
CA ALA A 209 -12.53 4.46 -3.45
C ALA A 209 -12.85 5.14 -4.78
N ASP A 210 -13.52 4.42 -5.68
CA ASP A 210 -13.98 4.91 -6.99
C ASP A 210 -12.86 5.58 -7.83
N GLY A 211 -11.70 4.94 -7.87
CA GLY A 211 -10.51 5.31 -8.61
C GLY A 211 -9.64 6.38 -7.94
N THR A 212 -9.98 6.89 -6.75
CA THR A 212 -9.30 8.03 -6.11
C THR A 212 -8.96 7.73 -4.65
N TYR A 213 -7.85 8.29 -4.14
CA TYR A 213 -7.42 8.09 -2.76
C TYR A 213 -7.92 9.19 -1.82
N TYR A 214 -8.21 8.80 -0.58
CA TYR A 214 -8.69 9.71 0.46
C TYR A 214 -7.96 9.44 1.77
N PHE A 215 -7.75 10.50 2.55
CA PHE A 215 -7.11 10.42 3.86
C PHE A 215 -8.04 9.79 4.92
N LEU A 216 -7.42 9.03 5.81
CA LEU A 216 -8.04 8.28 6.90
C LEU A 216 -7.15 8.37 8.14
N ASP A 217 -7.53 9.17 9.14
CA ASP A 217 -6.86 9.19 10.45
C ASP A 217 -7.75 8.59 11.55
N SER A 218 -7.68 7.26 11.71
CA SER A 218 -8.41 6.56 12.77
C SER A 218 -7.88 6.85 14.18
N THR A 219 -6.65 7.36 14.30
CA THR A 219 -6.01 7.65 15.59
C THR A 219 -6.69 8.86 16.22
N TRP A 220 -6.81 9.96 15.47
CA TRP A 220 -7.45 11.17 15.99
C TRP A 220 -8.96 10.99 16.18
N ASP A 221 -9.63 10.26 15.28
CA ASP A 221 -11.06 9.98 15.45
C ASP A 221 -11.36 9.08 16.66
N SER A 222 -10.48 8.13 17.00
CA SER A 222 -10.61 7.33 18.24
C SER A 222 -10.55 8.19 19.50
N GLN A 223 -9.77 9.26 19.48
CA GLN A 223 -9.61 10.18 20.61
C GLN A 223 -10.70 11.26 20.67
N ALA A 224 -11.20 11.71 19.51
CA ALA A 224 -12.16 12.79 19.41
C ALA A 224 -13.53 12.47 20.01
N LYS A 225 -13.91 11.18 20.09
CA LYS A 225 -15.23 10.70 20.57
C LYS A 225 -16.41 11.45 19.93
N ALA A 226 -16.23 11.95 18.72
CA ALA A 226 -17.26 12.66 17.99
C ALA A 226 -18.36 11.68 17.54
N LYS A 227 -19.60 12.19 17.39
CA LYS A 227 -20.71 11.36 16.90
C LYS A 227 -20.51 10.90 15.45
N ASN A 228 -19.78 11.69 14.68
CA ASN A 228 -19.38 11.41 13.31
C ASN A 228 -17.86 11.47 13.23
N PHE A 229 -17.27 10.67 12.34
CA PHE A 229 -15.85 10.73 12.04
C PHE A 229 -15.47 12.10 11.43
N LEU A 230 -14.40 12.69 11.94
CA LEU A 230 -13.88 14.01 11.56
C LEU A 230 -12.79 13.90 10.49
N PHE A 231 -12.05 12.79 10.47
CA PHE A 231 -10.87 12.57 9.63
C PHE A 231 -11.03 11.34 8.72
N PHE A 232 -12.27 10.95 8.44
CA PHE A 232 -12.62 9.82 7.58
C PHE A 232 -12.93 10.28 6.16
N MET A 233 -12.27 9.67 5.17
CA MET A 233 -12.46 9.89 3.74
C MET A 233 -12.34 11.37 3.34
N ARG A 234 -11.33 12.07 3.89
CA ARG A 234 -11.07 13.49 3.59
C ARG A 234 -10.14 13.65 2.40
N GLY A 235 -10.20 14.79 1.74
CA GLY A 235 -9.24 15.21 0.71
C GLY A 235 -8.12 16.08 1.27
N SER A 236 -7.18 16.45 0.41
CA SER A 236 -6.02 17.27 0.79
C SER A 236 -6.37 18.69 1.22
N GLU A 237 -7.40 19.30 0.63
CA GLU A 237 -7.83 20.66 0.95
C GLU A 237 -8.77 20.72 2.17
N ASP A 238 -9.30 19.58 2.62
CA ASP A 238 -10.32 19.55 3.65
C ASP A 238 -10.08 18.56 4.79
N MET A 239 -8.88 17.96 4.88
CA MET A 239 -8.48 17.04 5.95
C MET A 239 -8.81 17.57 7.36
N ASP A 240 -8.47 18.84 7.63
CA ASP A 240 -8.65 19.45 8.97
C ASP A 240 -9.86 20.38 9.07
N SER A 241 -10.67 20.53 8.01
CA SER A 241 -11.67 21.61 7.96
C SER A 241 -12.80 21.49 8.98
N LEU A 242 -12.98 20.30 9.57
CA LEU A 242 -13.98 20.03 10.62
C LEU A 242 -13.48 20.30 12.04
N VAL A 243 -12.18 20.56 12.23
CA VAL A 243 -11.57 20.75 13.55
C VAL A 243 -10.65 21.97 13.57
N THR A 244 -11.04 23.00 14.31
CA THR A 244 -10.21 24.20 14.46
C THR A 244 -9.00 23.93 15.34
N GLY A 245 -7.81 24.32 14.87
CA GLY A 245 -6.57 24.26 15.66
C GLY A 245 -5.79 22.96 15.53
N ASN A 246 -6.32 21.99 14.79
CA ASN A 246 -5.58 20.82 14.34
C ASN A 246 -5.00 21.05 12.94
N SER A 247 -3.86 20.44 12.64
CA SER A 247 -3.28 20.46 11.30
C SER A 247 -2.56 19.15 10.99
N HIS A 248 -2.90 18.55 9.86
CA HIS A 248 -2.11 17.54 9.17
C HIS A 248 -1.21 18.21 8.14
N THR A 249 0.03 17.76 8.05
CA THR A 249 0.92 18.16 6.97
C THR A 249 1.63 16.92 6.46
N TYR A 250 1.39 16.59 5.20
CA TYR A 250 2.09 15.51 4.52
C TYR A 250 3.58 15.85 4.38
N GLY A 251 4.46 14.92 4.74
CA GLY A 251 5.90 15.18 4.72
C GLY A 251 6.71 14.09 5.42
N ILE A 252 7.97 13.92 5.01
CA ILE A 252 8.90 13.00 5.68
C ILE A 252 9.38 13.63 6.99
N TRP A 253 9.47 12.82 8.05
CA TRP A 253 9.96 13.27 9.34
C TRP A 253 11.42 13.72 9.25
N SER A 254 11.72 14.91 9.79
CA SER A 254 13.07 15.50 9.72
C SER A 254 14.15 14.69 10.44
N ALA A 255 13.76 13.88 11.44
CA ALA A 255 14.63 12.95 12.16
C ALA A 255 14.86 11.62 11.41
N GLU A 256 14.12 11.38 10.33
CA GLU A 256 14.20 10.20 9.47
C GLU A 256 14.34 10.64 8.01
N SER A 257 15.38 11.43 7.71
CA SER A 257 15.93 11.52 6.35
C SER A 257 16.58 10.16 6.01
N SER A 258 15.74 9.14 6.01
CA SER A 258 16.03 7.76 5.73
C SER A 258 15.57 7.51 4.30
N PRO A 259 16.43 6.91 3.45
CA PRO A 259 16.06 6.52 2.09
C PRO A 259 14.79 5.66 1.99
N LEU A 260 14.30 5.12 3.11
CA LEU A 260 13.09 4.30 3.18
C LEU A 260 11.80 5.07 2.89
N TYR A 261 11.77 6.40 3.08
CA TYR A 261 10.55 7.20 2.94
C TYR A 261 10.63 8.23 1.81
N ASP A 262 11.76 8.32 1.12
CA ASP A 262 11.98 9.32 0.07
C ASP A 262 11.00 9.16 -1.11
N ASP A 263 10.50 7.94 -1.35
CA ASP A 263 9.55 7.65 -2.43
C ASP A 263 8.19 8.32 -2.21
N TYR A 264 7.76 8.53 -0.96
CA TYR A 264 6.46 9.16 -0.66
C TYR A 264 6.35 10.54 -1.33
N LEU A 265 7.40 11.37 -1.28
CA LEU A 265 7.36 12.73 -1.84
C LEU A 265 7.60 12.79 -3.36
N SER A 266 7.73 11.65 -4.03
CA SER A 266 8.02 11.60 -5.46
C SER A 266 6.77 11.89 -6.31
N GLU A 267 7.00 12.43 -7.52
CA GLU A 267 5.94 12.57 -8.53
C GLU A 267 5.34 11.20 -8.90
N GLU A 268 6.17 10.15 -8.96
CA GLU A 268 5.71 8.78 -9.24
C GLU A 268 4.72 8.27 -8.18
N PHE A 269 4.96 8.58 -6.90
CA PHE A 269 4.02 8.25 -5.83
C PHE A 269 2.72 9.02 -6.01
N ALA A 270 2.78 10.33 -6.25
CA ALA A 270 1.58 11.16 -6.43
C ALA A 270 0.75 10.72 -7.65
N GLU A 271 1.39 10.31 -8.75
CA GLU A 271 0.73 9.78 -9.95
C GLU A 271 0.08 8.41 -9.68
N LYS A 272 0.76 7.54 -8.93
CA LYS A 272 0.26 6.20 -8.61
C LYS A 272 -0.88 6.22 -7.58
N TYR A 273 -0.86 7.18 -6.66
CA TYR A 273 -1.83 7.30 -5.56
C TYR A 273 -2.45 8.72 -5.55
N PRO A 274 -3.26 9.07 -6.55
CA PRO A 274 -3.83 10.41 -6.66
C PRO A 274 -4.84 10.64 -5.53
N ILE A 275 -4.52 11.60 -4.65
CA ILE A 275 -5.35 11.97 -3.51
C ILE A 275 -6.38 13.02 -3.97
N SER A 276 -7.64 12.83 -3.59
CA SER A 276 -8.71 13.80 -3.86
C SER A 276 -8.42 15.13 -3.15
N GLU A 277 -8.78 16.25 -3.77
CA GLU A 277 -8.74 17.56 -3.10
C GLU A 277 -9.78 17.65 -1.97
N TYR A 278 -10.94 17.01 -2.15
CA TYR A 278 -12.06 17.11 -1.21
C TYR A 278 -12.55 15.74 -0.74
N ALA A 279 -13.26 15.74 0.39
CA ALA A 279 -13.82 14.55 0.97
C ALA A 279 -14.75 13.79 0.02
N TYR A 280 -14.82 12.47 0.23
CA TYR A 280 -15.65 11.58 -0.56
C TYR A 280 -17.15 11.92 -0.40
N ASP A 281 -17.84 12.14 -1.53
CA ASP A 281 -19.28 12.34 -1.55
C ASP A 281 -20.01 11.00 -1.82
N ILE A 282 -20.68 10.47 -0.80
CA ILE A 282 -21.45 9.24 -0.92
C ILE A 282 -22.69 9.36 -1.83
N ASN A 283 -23.22 10.58 -2.02
CA ASN A 283 -24.40 10.81 -2.86
C ASN A 283 -24.02 11.13 -4.32
N SER A 284 -22.75 11.44 -4.54
CA SER A 284 -22.15 11.66 -5.84
C SER A 284 -20.75 11.05 -5.81
N PRO A 285 -20.64 9.71 -5.76
CA PRO A 285 -19.33 9.05 -5.77
C PRO A 285 -18.54 9.58 -6.96
N SER A 286 -17.21 9.64 -6.81
CA SER A 286 -16.31 10.04 -7.91
C SER A 286 -16.79 9.33 -9.18
N PRO A 287 -16.94 10.06 -10.30
CA PRO A 287 -17.62 9.52 -11.46
C PRO A 287 -17.00 8.18 -11.81
N GLU A 288 -17.84 7.15 -11.81
CA GLU A 288 -17.46 5.79 -12.18
C GLU A 288 -16.63 5.90 -13.45
N ILE A 289 -15.34 5.54 -13.37
CA ILE A 289 -14.46 5.62 -14.52
C ILE A 289 -14.98 4.59 -15.51
N ASN A 290 -15.80 5.06 -16.45
CA ASN A 290 -16.37 4.22 -17.49
C ASN A 290 -15.23 3.88 -18.44
N LEU A 291 -14.65 2.69 -18.24
CA LEU A 291 -13.52 2.23 -19.02
C LEU A 291 -13.90 2.28 -20.51
N GLY A 292 -13.06 2.90 -21.33
CA GLY A 292 -13.34 3.13 -22.75
C GLY A 292 -14.11 4.41 -23.10
N ASP A 293 -14.66 5.14 -22.14
CA ASP A 293 -15.32 6.45 -22.32
C ASP A 293 -14.32 7.56 -21.96
N VAL A 294 -13.62 8.02 -22.99
CA VAL A 294 -12.45 8.89 -22.91
C VAL A 294 -12.82 10.36 -23.01
N ASP A 295 -13.91 10.70 -23.70
CA ASP A 295 -14.42 12.08 -23.73
C ASP A 295 -15.46 12.39 -22.63
N MET A 296 -15.85 11.38 -21.84
CA MET A 296 -16.72 11.47 -20.66
C MET A 296 -18.14 11.89 -20.99
N ASP A 297 -18.63 11.52 -22.17
CA ASP A 297 -19.99 11.81 -22.60
C ASP A 297 -21.01 10.75 -22.13
N GLY A 298 -20.53 9.67 -21.51
CA GLY A 298 -21.33 8.57 -20.99
C GLY A 298 -21.51 7.41 -21.98
N TYR A 299 -20.91 7.49 -23.16
CA TYR A 299 -20.95 6.46 -24.19
C TYR A 299 -19.53 5.95 -24.50
N ILE A 300 -19.44 4.72 -25.02
CA ILE A 300 -18.18 4.16 -25.52
C ILE A 300 -18.34 3.97 -27.02
N ASP A 301 -17.72 4.86 -27.80
CA ASP A 301 -17.82 4.87 -29.26
C ASP A 301 -16.51 5.23 -29.99
N SER A 302 -16.63 5.53 -31.28
CA SER A 302 -15.48 5.85 -32.13
C SER A 302 -14.75 7.16 -31.75
N SER A 303 -15.43 8.05 -31.04
CA SER A 303 -14.91 9.33 -30.55
C SER A 303 -13.86 9.09 -29.46
N ASP A 304 -14.10 8.13 -28.58
CA ASP A 304 -13.16 7.71 -27.53
C ASP A 304 -11.89 7.12 -28.11
N ALA A 305 -12.04 6.20 -29.07
CA ALA A 305 -10.91 5.63 -29.78
C ALA A 305 -10.10 6.71 -30.53
N SER A 306 -10.79 7.72 -31.07
CA SER A 306 -10.14 8.86 -31.72
C SER A 306 -9.38 9.74 -30.72
N ALA A 307 -9.92 9.92 -29.51
CA ALA A 307 -9.26 10.64 -28.43
C ALA A 307 -7.98 9.91 -27.97
N VAL A 308 -8.03 8.59 -27.83
CA VAL A 308 -6.85 7.75 -27.54
C VAL A 308 -5.78 7.86 -28.63
N LEU A 309 -6.17 7.76 -29.90
CA LEU A 309 -5.23 7.89 -31.02
C LEU A 309 -4.59 9.28 -31.08
N LEU A 310 -5.36 10.34 -30.78
CA LEU A 310 -4.86 11.70 -30.70
C LEU A 310 -3.85 11.85 -29.55
N ALA A 311 -4.17 11.30 -28.38
CA ALA A 311 -3.29 11.28 -27.22
C ALA A 311 -1.98 10.54 -27.53
N TYR A 312 -2.08 9.33 -28.10
CA TYR A 312 -0.94 8.54 -28.53
C TYR A 312 -0.07 9.26 -29.57
N SER A 313 -0.69 9.91 -30.57
CA SER A 313 0.04 10.69 -31.59
C SER A 313 0.81 11.87 -30.99
N ARG A 314 0.24 12.56 -29.99
CA ARG A 314 0.92 13.64 -29.28
C ARG A 314 2.12 13.11 -28.49
N VAL A 315 1.93 12.06 -27.69
CA VAL A 315 3.00 11.44 -26.90
C VAL A 315 4.12 10.92 -27.80
N SER A 316 3.79 10.27 -28.92
CA SER A 316 4.75 9.76 -29.91
C SER A 316 5.59 10.85 -30.58
N THR A 317 5.13 12.10 -30.54
CA THR A 317 5.85 13.27 -31.08
C THR A 317 6.52 14.11 -30.00
N GLY A 318 6.61 13.59 -28.76
CA GLY A 318 7.24 14.27 -27.63
C GLY A 318 6.39 15.38 -27.00
N LYS A 319 5.08 15.38 -27.24
CA LYS A 319 4.12 16.33 -26.63
C LYS A 319 3.32 15.64 -25.53
N THR A 320 2.69 16.42 -24.65
CA THR A 320 1.75 15.91 -23.66
C THR A 320 0.52 15.29 -24.34
N SER A 321 -0.05 14.23 -23.77
CA SER A 321 -1.25 13.56 -24.32
C SER A 321 -2.43 14.53 -24.46
N GLY A 322 -2.55 15.48 -23.54
CA GLY A 322 -3.68 16.39 -23.42
C GLY A 322 -4.94 15.73 -22.87
N LEU A 323 -4.81 14.53 -22.29
CA LEU A 323 -5.82 13.87 -21.48
C LEU A 323 -5.61 14.23 -20.00
N ASN A 324 -6.68 14.45 -19.25
CA ASN A 324 -6.63 14.52 -17.79
C ASN A 324 -6.50 13.10 -17.18
N GLU A 325 -6.29 12.99 -15.87
CA GLU A 325 -6.07 11.69 -15.21
C GLU A 325 -7.24 10.72 -15.31
N LEU A 326 -8.47 11.23 -15.22
CA LEU A 326 -9.66 10.39 -15.38
C LEU A 326 -9.75 9.86 -16.83
N GLN A 327 -9.45 10.69 -17.82
CA GLN A 327 -9.40 10.30 -19.23
C GLN A 327 -8.27 9.32 -19.52
N LYS A 328 -7.12 9.46 -18.85
CA LYS A 328 -6.02 8.49 -18.95
C LYS A 328 -6.44 7.13 -18.41
N LYS A 329 -7.11 7.10 -17.25
CA LYS A 329 -7.63 5.86 -16.65
C LYS A 329 -8.73 5.21 -17.50
N SER A 330 -9.62 5.99 -18.12
CA SER A 330 -10.61 5.43 -19.04
C SER A 330 -10.00 5.01 -20.39
N SER A 331 -8.85 5.58 -20.78
CA SER A 331 -8.15 5.23 -22.01
C SER A 331 -7.41 3.90 -21.97
N ASP A 332 -6.89 3.46 -20.81
CA ASP A 332 -6.09 2.23 -20.66
C ASP A 332 -7.00 1.00 -20.48
N VAL A 333 -7.67 0.62 -21.57
CA VAL A 333 -8.74 -0.39 -21.54
C VAL A 333 -8.23 -1.83 -21.46
N ASP A 334 -6.95 -2.06 -21.79
CA ASP A 334 -6.30 -3.37 -21.62
C ASP A 334 -5.49 -3.49 -20.32
N GLY A 335 -5.41 -2.40 -19.53
CA GLY A 335 -4.80 -2.36 -18.20
C GLY A 335 -3.27 -2.47 -18.20
N ASN A 336 -2.62 -2.22 -19.33
CA ASN A 336 -1.17 -2.34 -19.47
C ASN A 336 -0.41 -1.06 -19.04
N LYS A 337 -1.13 0.00 -18.63
CA LYS A 337 -0.62 1.32 -18.22
C LYS A 337 0.02 2.15 -19.33
N ILE A 338 -0.16 1.76 -20.59
CA ILE A 338 0.40 2.40 -21.78
C ILE A 338 -0.74 2.74 -22.73
N ILE A 339 -1.15 4.00 -22.72
CA ILE A 339 -2.19 4.50 -23.64
C ILE A 339 -1.63 4.54 -25.07
N ASN A 340 -2.10 3.63 -25.92
CA ASN A 340 -1.62 3.49 -27.29
C ASN A 340 -2.72 3.06 -28.29
N SER A 341 -2.32 2.72 -29.51
CA SER A 341 -3.26 2.30 -30.56
C SER A 341 -4.01 1.00 -30.25
N SER A 342 -3.50 0.18 -29.34
CA SER A 342 -4.13 -1.08 -28.90
C SER A 342 -5.41 -0.77 -28.12
N ASP A 343 -5.36 0.20 -27.21
CA ASP A 343 -6.52 0.68 -26.46
C ASP A 343 -7.62 1.20 -27.38
N ALA A 344 -7.24 2.03 -28.35
CA ALA A 344 -8.18 2.54 -29.36
C ALA A 344 -8.82 1.40 -30.17
N SER A 345 -8.05 0.33 -30.45
CA SER A 345 -8.54 -0.83 -31.19
C SER A 345 -9.52 -1.66 -30.36
N VAL A 346 -9.26 -1.79 -29.06
CA VAL A 346 -10.16 -2.45 -28.10
C VAL A 346 -11.47 -1.68 -27.98
N ILE A 347 -11.41 -0.35 -27.79
CA ILE A 347 -12.59 0.52 -27.74
C ILE A 347 -13.44 0.37 -29.01
N LEU A 348 -12.82 0.43 -30.20
CA LEU A 348 -13.55 0.24 -31.47
C LEU A 348 -14.16 -1.15 -31.60
N SER A 349 -13.44 -2.20 -31.17
CA SER A 349 -13.92 -3.57 -31.23
C SER A 349 -15.10 -3.80 -30.29
N TYR A 350 -15.03 -3.22 -29.09
CA TYR A 350 -16.11 -3.21 -28.12
C TYR A 350 -17.33 -2.43 -28.64
N TYR A 351 -17.14 -1.20 -29.13
CA TYR A 351 -18.19 -0.39 -29.74
C TYR A 351 -18.90 -1.13 -30.88
N SER A 352 -18.12 -1.80 -31.76
CA SER A 352 -18.68 -2.64 -32.82
C SER A 352 -19.52 -3.79 -32.25
N ASN A 353 -19.05 -4.43 -31.18
CA ASN A 353 -19.75 -5.53 -30.52
C ASN A 353 -21.10 -5.10 -29.93
N ILE A 354 -21.14 -4.03 -29.13
CA ILE A 354 -22.38 -3.53 -28.52
C ILE A 354 -23.34 -2.96 -29.56
N SER A 355 -22.83 -2.41 -30.67
CA SER A 355 -23.63 -1.96 -31.82
C SER A 355 -24.41 -3.09 -32.50
N THR A 356 -24.01 -4.36 -32.31
CA THR A 356 -24.79 -5.53 -32.78
C THR A 356 -25.93 -5.93 -31.83
N GLY A 357 -26.14 -5.20 -30.75
CA GLY A 357 -27.18 -5.46 -29.74
C GLY A 357 -26.76 -6.39 -28.61
N LYS A 358 -25.45 -6.72 -28.51
CA LYS A 358 -24.90 -7.46 -27.38
C LYS A 358 -24.83 -6.56 -26.15
N LYS A 359 -25.11 -7.14 -24.97
CA LYS A 359 -25.01 -6.47 -23.67
C LYS A 359 -23.90 -7.13 -22.87
N ILE A 360 -22.71 -6.53 -22.91
CA ILE A 360 -21.51 -6.97 -22.21
C ILE A 360 -20.77 -5.71 -21.75
N SER A 361 -20.10 -5.74 -20.60
CA SER A 361 -19.24 -4.64 -20.17
C SER A 361 -17.94 -4.64 -20.99
N ILE A 362 -17.24 -3.50 -21.10
CA ILE A 362 -15.92 -3.51 -21.76
C ILE A 362 -14.91 -4.37 -21.01
N TYR A 363 -15.02 -4.43 -19.67
CA TYR A 363 -14.16 -5.27 -18.83
C TYR A 363 -14.32 -6.76 -19.18
N ASP A 364 -15.56 -7.25 -19.28
CA ASP A 364 -15.84 -8.64 -19.66
C ASP A 364 -15.44 -8.92 -21.11
N PHE A 365 -15.63 -7.94 -22.00
CA PHE A 365 -15.23 -8.03 -23.40
C PHE A 365 -13.72 -8.21 -23.56
N VAL A 366 -12.91 -7.46 -22.80
CA VAL A 366 -11.45 -7.54 -22.82
C VAL A 366 -10.94 -8.84 -22.18
N ASN A 367 -11.54 -9.26 -21.07
CA ASN A 367 -11.11 -10.44 -20.32
C ASN A 367 -11.71 -11.77 -20.84
N GLY A 368 -12.62 -11.71 -21.82
CA GLY A 368 -13.20 -12.90 -22.47
C GLY A 368 -14.20 -13.67 -21.59
N ASN A 369 -14.88 -12.99 -20.67
CA ASN A 369 -15.84 -13.57 -19.73
C ASN A 369 -17.26 -13.71 -20.30
#